data_AF-A0A1U7NW59-F1
#
_entry.id   AF-A0A1U7NW59-F1
#
_cell.length_a   1.000
_cell.length_b   1.000
_cell.length_c   1.000
_cell.angle_alpha   90.00
_cell.angle_beta   90.00
_cell.angle_gamma   90.00
#
_symmetry.space_group_name_H-M   'P 1'
#
loop_
_entity.id
_entity.type
_entity.pdbx_description
1 polymer ?
#
loop_
_entity_poly.entity_id
_entity_poly.type
_entity_poly.pdbx_seq_one_letter_code
_entity_poly.pdbx_strand_id
1 'polypeptide(L)'
;MTLTPELETYAEKMRQRRRVAAHNLRAARTLQHQGDQEAARRIEKHRDARRRYGDLYPNPDRRADLLGHLDSLKATLADLESQNPLPEVSVTAAGQAIFETFKKAVVLYAALAQAARF
;
A
#
# COMPACT_ATOMS: atom_id res chain seq x y z
N MET A 1 -11.79 5.05 18.87
CA MET A 1 -10.64 5.97 18.96
C MET A 1 -10.78 7.00 17.84
N THR A 2 -10.66 8.30 18.10
CA THR A 2 -10.74 9.34 17.08
C THR A 2 -9.38 9.49 16.37
N LEU A 3 -9.40 9.71 15.05
CA LEU A 3 -8.18 9.96 14.27
C LEU A 3 -7.53 11.27 14.74
N THR A 4 -6.21 11.27 14.89
CA THR A 4 -5.45 12.52 15.04
C THR A 4 -5.51 13.31 13.72
N PRO A 5 -5.33 14.65 13.72
CA PRO A 5 -5.34 15.43 12.48
C PRO A 5 -4.34 14.94 11.42
N GLU A 6 -3.20 14.43 11.86
CA GLU A 6 -2.17 13.85 11.00
C GLU A 6 -2.63 12.53 10.35
N LEU A 7 -3.25 11.65 11.12
CA LEU A 7 -3.78 10.38 10.61
C LEU A 7 -4.97 10.60 9.67
N GLU A 8 -5.83 11.59 9.95
CA GLU A 8 -6.92 11.97 9.04
C GLU A 8 -6.35 12.52 7.72
N THR A 9 -5.33 13.36 7.78
CA THR A 9 -4.64 13.87 6.57
C THR A 9 -4.05 12.73 5.75
N TYR A 10 -3.46 11.73 6.43
CA TYR A 10 -2.93 10.55 5.75
C TYR A 10 -4.04 9.69 5.12
N ALA A 11 -5.11 9.43 5.87
CA ALA A 11 -6.29 8.72 5.37
C ALA A 11 -6.89 9.43 4.15
N GLU A 12 -7.00 10.75 4.16
CA GLU A 12 -7.51 11.51 3.04
C GLU A 12 -6.61 11.41 1.79
N LYS A 13 -5.28 11.46 1.98
CA LYS A 13 -4.33 11.20 0.89
C LYS A 13 -4.49 9.78 0.32
N MET A 14 -4.75 8.78 1.16
CA MET A 14 -5.05 7.42 0.68
C MET A 14 -6.36 7.38 -0.11
N ARG A 15 -7.43 8.02 0.38
CA ARG A 15 -8.72 8.13 -0.33
C ARG A 15 -8.52 8.80 -1.70
N GLN A 16 -7.76 9.88 -1.75
CA GLN A 16 -7.44 10.58 -3.00
C GLN A 16 -6.67 9.67 -3.97
N ARG A 17 -5.63 8.97 -3.52
CA ARG A 17 -4.86 8.03 -4.37
C ARG A 17 -5.74 6.92 -4.92
N ARG A 18 -6.62 6.35 -4.11
CA ARG A 18 -7.60 5.33 -4.54
C ARG A 18 -8.56 5.89 -5.58
N ARG A 19 -9.08 7.11 -5.39
CA ARG A 19 -9.96 7.79 -6.36
C ARG A 19 -9.26 7.98 -7.71
N VAL A 20 -8.02 8.47 -7.69
CA VAL A 20 -7.21 8.68 -8.90
C VAL A 20 -6.90 7.35 -9.60
N ALA A 21 -6.47 6.33 -8.85
CA ALA A 21 -6.20 5.00 -9.42
C ALA A 21 -7.45 4.40 -10.08
N ALA A 22 -8.61 4.48 -9.40
CA ALA A 22 -9.87 4.01 -9.94
C ALA A 22 -10.30 4.80 -11.20
N HIS A 23 -10.10 6.11 -11.22
CA HIS A 23 -10.36 6.94 -12.39
C HIS A 23 -9.47 6.53 -13.57
N ASN A 24 -8.16 6.40 -13.35
CA ASN A 24 -7.19 6.02 -14.38
C ASN A 24 -7.48 4.62 -14.95
N LEU A 25 -7.87 3.67 -14.11
CA LEU A 25 -8.26 2.33 -14.56
C LEU A 25 -9.54 2.33 -15.40
N ARG A 26 -10.53 3.18 -15.04
CA ARG A 26 -11.73 3.34 -15.88
C ARG A 26 -11.38 3.94 -17.23
N ALA A 27 -10.59 5.01 -17.25
CA ALA A 27 -10.13 5.64 -18.49
C ALA A 27 -9.35 4.65 -19.36
N ALA A 28 -8.43 3.88 -18.78
CA ALA A 28 -7.68 2.86 -19.50
C ALA A 28 -8.60 1.76 -20.09
N ARG A 29 -9.66 1.35 -19.38
CA ARG A 29 -10.63 0.39 -19.93
C ARG A 29 -11.38 0.95 -21.13
N THR A 30 -11.80 2.20 -21.08
CA THR A 30 -12.45 2.87 -22.22
C THR A 30 -11.52 2.88 -23.43
N LEU A 31 -10.25 3.26 -23.25
CA LEU A 31 -9.26 3.26 -24.33
C LEU A 31 -9.00 1.84 -24.87
N GLN A 32 -8.90 0.84 -23.98
CA GLN A 32 -8.76 -0.56 -24.39
C GLN A 32 -9.94 -1.02 -25.27
N HIS A 33 -11.17 -0.64 -24.92
CA HIS A 33 -12.35 -0.96 -25.74
C HIS A 33 -12.33 -0.27 -27.11
N GLN A 34 -11.60 0.84 -27.25
CA GLN A 34 -11.37 1.53 -28.52
C GLN A 34 -10.17 0.95 -29.31
N GLY A 35 -9.52 -0.09 -28.81
CA GLY A 35 -8.39 -0.77 -29.47
C GLY A 35 -7.01 -0.30 -29.02
N ASP A 36 -6.90 0.55 -27.99
CA ASP A 36 -5.61 0.98 -27.44
C ASP A 36 -4.90 -0.16 -26.68
N GLN A 37 -3.86 -0.71 -27.31
CA GLN A 37 -3.04 -1.79 -26.76
C GLN A 37 -2.17 -1.34 -25.58
N GLU A 38 -1.76 -0.07 -25.55
CA GLU A 38 -0.96 0.45 -24.43
C GLU A 38 -1.84 0.62 -23.19
N ALA A 39 -3.11 0.99 -23.36
CA ALA A 39 -4.09 0.98 -22.28
C ALA A 39 -4.32 -0.43 -21.72
N ALA A 40 -4.38 -1.46 -22.57
CA ALA A 40 -4.46 -2.86 -22.14
C ALA A 40 -3.25 -3.27 -21.29
N ARG A 41 -2.04 -2.93 -21.73
CA ARG A 41 -0.79 -3.19 -20.97
C ARG A 41 -0.77 -2.49 -19.62
N ARG A 42 -1.28 -1.25 -19.52
CA ARG A 42 -1.36 -0.53 -18.24
C ARG A 42 -2.29 -1.22 -17.25
N ILE A 43 -3.43 -1.74 -17.71
CA ILE A 43 -4.36 -2.51 -16.87
C ILE A 43 -3.71 -3.80 -16.38
N GLU A 44 -3.00 -4.50 -17.27
CA GLU A 44 -2.29 -5.73 -16.93
C GLU A 44 -1.19 -5.46 -15.89
N LYS A 45 -0.34 -4.45 -16.10
CA LYS A 45 0.67 -4.01 -15.11
C LYS A 45 0.05 -3.72 -13.75
N HIS A 46 -1.11 -3.05 -13.72
CA HIS A 46 -1.81 -2.80 -12.46
C HIS A 46 -2.30 -4.09 -11.80
N ARG A 47 -2.87 -5.03 -12.57
CA ARG A 47 -3.30 -6.35 -12.07
C ARG A 47 -2.12 -7.15 -11.53
N ASP A 48 -0.99 -7.14 -12.21
CA ASP A 48 0.21 -7.86 -11.79
C ASP A 48 0.83 -7.25 -10.54
N ALA A 49 0.90 -5.92 -10.44
CA ALA A 49 1.33 -5.26 -9.22
C ALA A 49 0.43 -5.66 -8.03
N ARG A 50 -0.89 -5.70 -8.24
CA ARG A 50 -1.85 -6.13 -7.21
C ARG A 50 -1.69 -7.59 -6.82
N ARG A 51 -1.40 -8.48 -7.78
CA ARG A 51 -1.15 -9.91 -7.51
C ARG A 51 0.14 -10.13 -6.73
N ARG A 52 1.21 -9.42 -7.09
CA ARG A 52 2.54 -9.60 -6.50
C ARG A 52 2.67 -8.94 -5.13
N TYR A 53 2.08 -7.76 -4.96
CA TYR A 53 2.33 -6.90 -3.80
C TYR A 53 1.06 -6.59 -2.99
N GLY A 54 -0.08 -7.15 -3.37
CA GLY A 54 -1.38 -6.81 -2.77
C GLY A 54 -1.86 -5.42 -3.16
N ASP A 55 -2.88 -4.92 -2.45
CA ASP A 55 -3.35 -3.55 -2.64
C ASP A 55 -2.34 -2.55 -2.07
N LEU A 56 -1.68 -1.80 -2.98
CA LEU A 56 -0.71 -0.75 -2.63
C LEU A 56 -1.30 0.36 -1.75
N TYR A 57 -2.61 0.58 -1.85
CA TYR A 57 -3.37 1.55 -1.07
C TYR A 57 -4.63 0.87 -0.51
N PRO A 58 -4.56 0.20 0.66
CA PRO A 58 -5.75 -0.38 1.30
C PRO A 58 -6.80 0.71 1.58
N ASN A 59 -8.07 0.33 1.78
CA ASN A 59 -9.10 1.33 2.04
C ASN A 59 -8.94 1.88 3.48
N PRO A 60 -8.65 3.18 3.66
CA PRO A 60 -8.48 3.75 5.01
C PRO A 60 -9.76 3.70 5.85
N ASP A 61 -10.92 3.51 5.22
CA ASP A 61 -12.21 3.43 5.92
C ASP A 61 -12.64 1.98 6.23
N ARG A 62 -11.92 0.97 5.72
CA ARG A 62 -12.17 -0.44 6.02
C ARG A 62 -11.06 -1.05 6.85
N ARG A 63 -11.38 -1.39 8.08
CA ARG A 63 -10.54 -2.08 9.06
C ARG A 63 -10.00 -3.39 8.51
N ALA A 64 -10.82 -4.20 7.83
CA ALA A 64 -10.38 -5.48 7.29
C ALA A 64 -9.25 -5.30 6.25
N ASP A 65 -9.38 -4.32 5.34
CA ASP A 65 -8.36 -4.01 4.33
C ASP A 65 -7.06 -3.52 4.99
N LEU A 66 -7.18 -2.69 6.04
CA LEU A 66 -6.04 -2.17 6.80
C LEU A 66 -5.33 -3.26 7.59
N LEU A 67 -6.06 -4.17 8.23
CA LEU A 67 -5.50 -5.30 8.97
C LEU A 67 -4.78 -6.27 8.03
N GLY A 68 -5.38 -6.62 6.90
CA GLY A 68 -4.72 -7.49 5.91
C GLY A 68 -3.41 -6.89 5.38
N HIS A 69 -3.38 -5.57 5.16
CA HIS A 69 -2.15 -4.87 4.78
C HIS A 69 -1.14 -4.82 5.93
N LEU A 70 -1.59 -4.55 7.16
CA LEU A 70 -0.75 -4.54 8.36
C LEU A 70 -0.08 -5.90 8.59
N ASP A 71 -0.81 -7.00 8.42
CA ASP A 71 -0.28 -8.35 8.58
C ASP A 71 0.78 -8.65 7.52
N SER A 72 0.57 -8.21 6.28
CA SER A 72 1.57 -8.32 5.21
C SER A 72 2.85 -7.52 5.52
N LEU A 73 2.71 -6.32 6.09
CA LEU A 73 3.84 -5.49 6.52
C LEU A 73 4.62 -6.13 7.67
N LYS A 74 3.91 -6.69 8.66
CA LYS A 74 4.52 -7.41 9.77
C LYS A 74 5.26 -8.66 9.32
N ALA A 75 4.67 -9.44 8.40
CA ALA A 75 5.33 -10.60 7.80
C ALA A 75 6.62 -10.20 7.09
N THR A 76 6.56 -9.16 6.25
CA THR A 76 7.76 -8.63 5.57
C THR A 76 8.84 -8.18 6.55
N LEU A 77 8.46 -7.48 7.64
CA LEU A 77 9.42 -7.07 8.67
C LEU A 77 10.04 -8.27 9.38
N ALA A 78 9.23 -9.26 9.77
CA ALA A 78 9.73 -10.47 10.42
C ALA A 78 10.69 -11.25 9.51
N ASP A 79 10.37 -11.36 8.22
CA ASP A 79 11.23 -11.98 7.22
C ASP A 79 12.57 -11.24 7.10
N LEU A 80 12.56 -9.90 7.08
CA LEU A 80 13.77 -9.08 7.05
C LEU A 80 14.60 -9.18 8.34
N GLU A 81 13.94 -9.25 9.49
CA GLU A 81 14.59 -9.36 10.82
C GLU A 81 15.17 -10.76 11.07
N SER A 82 14.57 -11.80 10.49
CA SER A 82 15.01 -13.20 10.63
C SER A 82 16.24 -13.56 9.80
N GLN A 83 16.61 -12.72 8.82
CA GLN A 83 17.76 -12.98 7.96
C GLN A 83 19.08 -12.80 8.71
N ASN A 84 19.87 -13.88 8.76
CA ASN A 84 21.23 -13.88 9.30
C ASN A 84 22.20 -14.54 8.29
N PRO A 85 23.17 -13.80 7.71
CA PRO A 85 23.45 -12.38 7.95
C PRO A 85 22.32 -11.47 7.46
N LEU A 86 22.21 -10.27 8.05
CA LEU A 86 21.29 -9.24 7.58
C LEU A 86 21.52 -8.98 6.08
N PRO A 87 20.46 -8.76 5.27
CA PRO A 87 20.65 -8.50 3.85
C PRO A 87 21.51 -7.24 3.65
N GLU A 88 22.35 -7.22 2.61
CA GLU A 88 23.28 -6.10 2.32
C GLU A 88 22.59 -4.74 2.30
N VAL A 89 21.31 -4.70 1.93
CA VAL A 89 20.50 -3.49 1.93
C VAL A 89 20.45 -2.90 3.36
N SER A 90 20.25 -3.73 4.38
CA SER A 90 20.13 -3.35 5.81
C SER A 90 21.39 -2.77 6.45
N VAL A 91 22.56 -3.01 5.86
CA VAL A 91 23.84 -2.43 6.35
C VAL A 91 24.14 -1.06 5.73
N THR A 92 23.42 -0.66 4.68
CA THR A 92 23.53 0.68 4.11
C THR A 92 22.56 1.66 4.77
N ALA A 93 22.92 2.95 4.82
CA ALA A 93 22.03 4.01 5.29
C ALA A 93 20.69 4.04 4.53
N ALA A 94 20.71 3.69 3.23
CA ALA A 94 19.52 3.61 2.40
C ALA A 94 18.58 2.47 2.84
N GLY A 95 19.11 1.28 3.11
CA GLY A 95 18.25 0.19 3.58
C GLY A 95 17.80 0.32 5.02
N GLN A 96 18.60 0.96 5.89
CA GLN A 96 18.13 1.35 7.23
C GLN A 96 16.95 2.33 7.12
N ALA A 97 17.00 3.30 6.21
CA ALA A 97 15.88 4.21 5.97
C ALA A 97 14.62 3.49 5.45
N ILE A 98 14.79 2.48 4.58
CA ILE A 98 13.68 1.63 4.11
C ILE A 98 13.09 0.84 5.29
N PHE A 99 13.93 0.24 6.12
CA PHE A 99 13.50 -0.55 7.28
C PHE A 99 12.73 0.30 8.30
N GLU A 100 13.23 1.49 8.62
CA GLU A 100 12.53 2.45 9.47
C GLU A 100 11.20 2.93 8.85
N THR A 101 11.11 3.00 7.52
CA THR A 101 9.86 3.29 6.82
C THR A 101 8.84 2.17 7.03
N PHE A 102 9.25 0.90 6.97
CA PHE A 102 8.36 -0.23 7.25
C PHE A 102 7.85 -0.23 8.70
N LYS A 103 8.73 0.01 9.69
CA LYS A 103 8.31 0.12 11.09
C LYS A 103 7.29 1.23 11.31
N LYS A 104 7.55 2.42 10.76
CA LYS A 104 6.61 3.55 10.81
C LYS A 104 5.29 3.22 10.14
N ALA A 105 5.33 2.51 9.00
CA ALA A 105 4.12 2.07 8.32
C ALA A 105 3.28 1.12 9.19
N VAL A 106 3.88 0.15 9.88
CA VAL A 106 3.17 -0.76 10.79
C VAL A 106 2.42 0.02 11.88
N VAL A 107 3.07 0.98 12.53
CA VAL A 107 2.44 1.83 13.56
C VAL A 107 1.28 2.63 12.97
N LEU A 108 1.50 3.24 11.81
CA LEU A 108 0.50 4.06 11.14
C LEU A 108 -0.74 3.26 10.73
N TYR A 109 -0.55 2.10 10.09
CA TYR A 109 -1.66 1.26 9.64
C TYR A 109 -2.40 0.61 10.81
N ALA A 110 -1.71 0.30 11.92
CA ALA A 110 -2.36 -0.14 13.15
C ALA A 110 -3.26 0.97 13.74
N ALA A 111 -2.78 2.22 13.78
CA ALA A 111 -3.58 3.35 14.27
C ALA A 111 -4.79 3.63 13.37
N LEU A 112 -4.62 3.59 12.05
CA LEU A 112 -5.73 3.68 11.10
C LEU A 112 -6.75 2.54 11.30
N ALA A 113 -6.28 1.30 11.45
CA ALA A 113 -7.16 0.15 11.64
C ALA A 113 -7.97 0.24 12.95
N GLN A 114 -7.41 0.84 14.00
CA GLN A 114 -8.11 1.08 15.26
C GLN A 114 -9.19 2.17 15.17
N ALA A 115 -9.01 3.13 14.26
CA ALA A 115 -9.93 4.25 14.09
C ALA A 115 -10.93 4.05 12.92
N ALA A 116 -10.69 3.08 12.04
CA ALA A 116 -11.58 2.72 10.95
C ALA A 116 -12.96 2.27 11.48
N ARG A 117 -14.01 2.78 10.82
CA ARG A 117 -15.41 2.60 11.27
C ARG A 117 -16.03 1.27 10.82
N PHE A 118 -15.55 0.69 9.73
CA PHE A 118 -16.15 -0.47 9.07
C PHE A 118 -15.15 -1.61 8.91
#